data_AF-A0A9X5IBN8-F1
#
_entry.id   AF-A0A9X5IBN8-F1
#
_cell.length_a   1.000
_cell.length_b   1.000
_cell.length_c   1.000
_cell.angle_alpha   90.00
_cell.angle_beta   90.00
_cell.angle_gamma   90.00
#
_symmetry.space_group_name_H-M   'P 1'
#
loop_
_entity.id
_entity.type
_entity.pdbx_description
1 polymer ?
#
loop_
_entity_poly.entity_id
_entity_poly.type
_entity_poly.pdbx_seq_one_letter_code
_entity_poly.pdbx_strand_id
1 'polypeptide(L)'
;MSDATTILVDTQLERDDAAAAATDLYRHLVGDGTIAALPSADEEARFRVLDERFVAETGIRAIGLHASGHRWTEDGHGGAHLVDGGRENGIFCRYDGGFTIRCPDCQAALSLGEEGSDALEEALVVWCDAPDSAYVACPSCATWTPLHHWRSPSHDFAVGHFAITLYGAHLKGLLGGNEYAATLLRHRLGDIAGDYTVVFAKA
;
A
#
# COMPACT_ATOMS: atom_id res chain seq x y z
N MET A 1 -13.81 -6.91 -15.66
CA MET A 1 -13.68 -7.55 -14.33
C MET A 1 -12.48 -6.89 -13.69
N SER A 2 -12.66 -6.23 -12.55
CA SER A 2 -11.51 -5.64 -11.86
C SER A 2 -10.73 -6.79 -11.22
N ASP A 3 -9.40 -6.72 -11.23
CA ASP A 3 -8.63 -7.72 -10.50
C ASP A 3 -8.80 -7.47 -9.00
N ALA A 4 -8.86 -8.56 -8.23
CA ALA A 4 -8.77 -8.50 -6.78
C ALA A 4 -7.38 -7.97 -6.39
N THR A 5 -7.31 -6.97 -5.52
CA THR A 5 -6.03 -6.36 -5.09
C THR A 5 -5.78 -6.51 -3.60
N THR A 6 -4.54 -6.90 -3.26
CA THR A 6 -4.01 -6.82 -1.89
C THR A 6 -2.92 -5.76 -1.88
N ILE A 7 -3.04 -4.74 -1.04
CA ILE A 7 -2.06 -3.67 -0.91
C ILE A 7 -1.34 -3.86 0.43
N LEU A 8 -0.02 -3.88 0.39
CA LEU A 8 0.85 -3.92 1.55
C LEU A 8 1.41 -2.53 1.75
N VAL A 9 0.97 -1.83 2.80
CA VAL A 9 1.36 -0.45 3.07
C VAL A 9 2.38 -0.41 4.19
N ASP A 10 3.57 0.13 3.92
CA ASP A 10 4.53 0.44 4.96
C ASP A 10 4.15 1.77 5.60
N THR A 11 3.73 1.69 6.85
CA THR A 11 3.25 2.85 7.61
C THR A 11 4.32 3.46 8.50
N GLN A 12 5.54 2.94 8.46
CA GLN A 12 6.65 3.37 9.31
C GLN A 12 7.82 3.92 8.49
N LEU A 13 7.91 3.56 7.20
CA LEU A 13 8.91 4.12 6.31
C LEU A 13 8.72 5.63 6.13
N GLU A 14 9.81 6.37 6.32
CA GLU A 14 9.84 7.82 6.11
C GLU A 14 9.65 8.16 4.62
N ARG A 15 9.10 9.35 4.36
CA ARG A 15 8.80 9.80 2.99
C ARG A 15 10.02 9.82 2.08
N ASP A 16 11.16 10.27 2.61
CA ASP A 16 12.40 10.43 1.85
C ASP A 16 13.03 9.08 1.45
N ASP A 17 12.73 8.01 2.20
CA ASP A 17 13.21 6.65 1.93
C ASP A 17 12.30 5.86 0.98
N ALA A 18 11.06 6.30 0.74
CA ALA A 18 10.08 5.57 -0.04
C ALA A 18 10.51 5.29 -1.48
N ALA A 19 11.13 6.27 -2.14
CA ALA A 19 11.61 6.10 -3.52
C ALA A 19 12.79 5.11 -3.59
N ALA A 20 13.68 5.14 -2.59
CA ALA A 20 14.78 4.20 -2.47
C ALA A 20 14.27 2.77 -2.25
N ALA A 21 13.36 2.57 -1.28
CA ALA A 21 12.75 1.28 -1.00
C ALA A 21 12.03 0.68 -2.22
N ALA A 22 11.24 1.49 -2.93
CA ALA A 22 10.58 1.06 -4.16
C ALA A 22 11.56 0.70 -5.28
N THR A 23 12.64 1.47 -5.44
CA THR A 23 13.68 1.21 -6.43
C THR A 23 14.46 -0.06 -6.12
N ASP A 24 14.79 -0.30 -4.85
CA ASP A 24 15.56 -1.46 -4.42
C ASP A 24 14.73 -2.75 -4.55
N LEU A 25 13.45 -2.71 -4.16
CA LEU A 25 12.55 -3.84 -4.38
C LEU A 25 12.35 -4.11 -5.89
N TYR A 26 12.20 -3.07 -6.71
CA TYR A 26 12.14 -3.22 -8.16
C TYR A 26 13.38 -3.95 -8.71
N ARG A 27 14.57 -3.47 -8.35
CA ARG A 27 15.85 -4.08 -8.80
C ARG A 27 15.96 -5.53 -8.38
N HIS A 28 15.56 -5.86 -7.15
CA HIS A 28 15.54 -7.22 -6.65
C HIS A 28 14.59 -8.11 -7.47
N LEU A 29 13.33 -7.69 -7.64
CA LEU A 29 12.31 -8.50 -8.34
C LEU A 29 12.61 -8.66 -9.84
N VAL A 30 13.18 -7.64 -10.50
CA VAL A 30 13.62 -7.72 -11.89
C VAL A 30 14.87 -8.59 -12.02
N GLY A 31 15.85 -8.41 -11.13
CA GLY A 31 17.09 -9.18 -11.13
C GLY A 31 16.85 -10.68 -10.98
N ASP A 32 15.87 -11.07 -10.17
CA ASP A 32 15.49 -12.45 -9.94
C ASP A 32 14.47 -12.98 -10.97
N GLY A 33 14.08 -12.17 -11.96
CA GLY A 33 13.12 -12.53 -13.00
C GLY A 33 11.69 -12.76 -12.50
N THR A 34 11.34 -12.22 -11.33
CA THR A 34 9.98 -12.32 -10.76
C THR A 34 9.01 -11.44 -11.53
N ILE A 35 9.41 -10.22 -11.91
CA ILE A 35 8.60 -9.28 -12.66
C ILE A 35 9.30 -8.80 -13.94
N ALA A 36 8.51 -8.28 -14.88
CA ALA A 36 9.00 -7.63 -16.08
C ALA A 36 9.75 -6.33 -15.74
N ALA A 37 10.73 -5.96 -16.58
CA ALA A 37 11.54 -4.76 -16.37
C ALA A 37 10.77 -3.45 -16.61
N LEU A 38 9.72 -3.49 -17.43
CA LEU A 38 8.86 -2.36 -17.75
C LEU A 38 7.46 -2.56 -17.18
N PRO A 39 6.85 -1.52 -16.59
CA PRO A 39 5.45 -1.57 -16.17
C PRO A 39 4.53 -1.51 -17.39
N SER A 40 3.26 -1.87 -17.20
CA SER A 40 2.21 -1.56 -18.17
C SER A 40 2.13 -0.04 -18.41
N ALA A 41 1.77 0.35 -19.64
CA ALA A 41 1.53 1.75 -19.99
C ALA A 41 0.19 2.29 -19.43
N ASP A 42 -0.45 1.57 -18.51
CA ASP A 42 -1.65 2.04 -17.84
C ASP A 42 -1.29 2.96 -16.67
N GLU A 43 -2.29 3.65 -16.14
CA GLU A 43 -2.06 4.67 -15.11
C GLU A 43 -1.53 4.10 -13.78
N GLU A 44 -1.69 2.81 -13.51
CA GLU A 44 -1.29 2.18 -12.24
C GLU A 44 0.15 1.60 -12.29
N ALA A 45 0.82 1.66 -13.45
CA ALA A 45 2.20 1.23 -13.64
C ALA A 45 2.48 -0.17 -13.06
N ARG A 46 1.77 -1.18 -13.60
CA ARG A 46 1.81 -2.55 -13.07
C ARG A 46 2.90 -3.36 -13.74
N PHE A 47 3.81 -3.93 -12.97
CA PHE A 47 4.83 -4.85 -13.47
C PHE A 47 4.26 -6.27 -13.57
N ARG A 48 4.24 -6.82 -14.78
CA ARG A 48 3.77 -8.20 -15.00
C ARG A 48 4.67 -9.19 -14.26
N VAL A 49 4.08 -10.14 -13.54
CA VAL A 49 4.81 -11.29 -12.99
C VAL A 49 5.20 -12.24 -14.11
N LEU A 50 6.48 -12.62 -14.15
CA LEU A 50 7.06 -13.55 -15.13
C LEU A 50 7.19 -14.98 -14.58
N ASP A 51 7.31 -15.13 -13.27
CA ASP A 51 7.42 -16.43 -12.62
C ASP A 51 6.08 -17.18 -12.60
N GLU A 52 5.90 -18.10 -13.54
CA GLU A 52 4.68 -18.89 -13.68
C GLU A 52 4.35 -19.74 -12.44
N ARG A 53 5.36 -20.18 -11.68
CA ARG A 53 5.13 -20.93 -10.42
C ARG A 53 4.57 -20.01 -9.36
N PHE A 54 5.15 -18.82 -9.22
CA PHE A 54 4.64 -17.80 -8.32
C PHE A 54 3.19 -17.42 -8.65
N VAL A 55 2.85 -17.26 -9.94
CA VAL A 55 1.46 -17.03 -10.37
C VAL A 55 0.57 -18.21 -10.00
N ALA A 56 0.99 -19.45 -10.24
CA ALA A 56 0.19 -20.63 -9.94
C ALA A 56 -0.05 -20.83 -8.44
N GLU A 57 0.93 -20.48 -7.60
CA GLU A 57 0.89 -20.69 -6.15
C GLU A 57 0.19 -19.55 -5.40
N THR A 58 0.32 -18.30 -5.88
CA THR A 58 -0.22 -17.11 -5.20
C THR A 58 -1.43 -16.50 -5.89
N GLY A 59 -1.63 -16.76 -7.19
CA GLY A 59 -2.62 -16.09 -8.03
C GLY A 59 -2.24 -14.67 -8.44
N ILE A 60 -1.08 -14.15 -8.02
CA ILE A 60 -0.62 -12.79 -8.34
C ILE A 60 -0.05 -12.74 -9.75
N ARG A 61 -0.57 -11.83 -10.57
CA ARG A 61 -0.24 -11.69 -12.00
C ARG A 61 0.52 -10.41 -12.31
N ALA A 62 0.42 -9.41 -11.45
CA ALA A 62 1.18 -8.18 -11.55
C ALA A 62 1.45 -7.61 -10.16
N ILE A 63 2.49 -6.80 -10.05
CA ILE A 63 2.90 -6.09 -8.84
C ILE A 63 3.03 -4.61 -9.17
N GLY A 64 2.42 -3.74 -8.37
CA GLY A 64 2.63 -2.30 -8.37
C GLY A 64 3.56 -1.93 -7.23
N LEU A 65 4.50 -1.02 -7.49
CA LEU A 65 5.45 -0.49 -6.52
C LEU A 65 5.21 1.00 -6.39
N HIS A 66 4.80 1.44 -5.22
CA HIS A 66 4.28 2.79 -4.99
C HIS A 66 5.19 3.55 -4.04
N ALA A 67 5.60 4.74 -4.43
CA ALA A 67 6.27 5.70 -3.55
C ALA A 67 5.54 7.05 -3.65
N SER A 68 5.14 7.62 -2.52
CA SER A 68 4.38 8.88 -2.51
C SER A 68 5.08 9.98 -3.30
N GLY A 69 4.33 10.65 -4.18
CA GLY A 69 4.86 11.72 -5.03
C GLY A 69 5.71 11.26 -6.22
N HIS A 70 5.89 9.96 -6.45
CA HIS A 70 6.74 9.44 -7.53
C HIS A 70 5.96 8.60 -8.55
N ARG A 71 6.47 8.53 -9.79
CA ARG A 71 5.95 7.67 -10.85
C ARG A 71 7.08 6.92 -11.55
N TRP A 72 6.77 5.75 -12.09
CA TRP A 72 7.68 4.98 -12.94
C TRP A 72 7.74 5.56 -14.35
N THR A 73 8.93 5.55 -14.93
CA THR A 73 9.19 5.91 -16.33
C THR A 73 10.25 4.97 -16.91
N GLU A 74 10.26 4.80 -18.23
CA GLU A 74 11.31 4.04 -18.92
C GLU A 74 12.67 4.74 -18.76
N ASP A 75 13.74 3.95 -18.60
CA ASP A 75 15.12 4.43 -18.43
C ASP A 75 15.93 4.53 -19.74
N GLY A 76 15.34 4.14 -20.88
CA GLY A 76 16.00 4.10 -22.19
C GLY A 76 16.92 2.90 -22.42
N HIS A 77 17.08 2.02 -21.43
CA HIS A 77 17.88 0.80 -21.46
C HIS A 77 17.04 -0.48 -21.35
N GLY A 78 15.70 -0.35 -21.46
CA GLY A 78 14.77 -1.45 -21.33
C GLY A 78 14.34 -1.74 -19.89
N GLY A 79 14.68 -0.86 -18.95
CA GLY A 79 14.22 -0.87 -17.57
C GLY A 79 13.40 0.36 -17.22
N ALA A 80 13.10 0.51 -15.94
CA ALA A 80 12.32 1.60 -15.40
C ALA A 80 13.02 2.25 -14.20
N HIS A 81 12.75 3.53 -14.00
CA HIS A 81 13.19 4.29 -12.84
C HIS A 81 12.07 5.18 -12.30
N LEU A 82 12.17 5.56 -11.03
CA LEU A 82 11.25 6.51 -10.41
C LEU A 82 11.66 7.95 -10.67
N VAL A 83 10.68 8.80 -10.93
CA VAL A 83 10.81 10.25 -11.06
C VAL A 83 9.72 10.96 -10.25
N ASP A 84 9.99 12.21 -9.86
CA ASP A 84 9.04 13.06 -9.17
C ASP A 84 7.78 13.36 -9.99
N GLY A 85 6.66 13.56 -9.31
CA GLY A 85 5.37 13.97 -9.87
C GLY A 85 4.42 12.82 -10.13
N GLY A 86 4.40 11.81 -9.25
CA GLY A 86 3.35 10.79 -9.24
C GLY A 86 2.05 11.27 -8.61
N ARG A 87 0.95 10.60 -8.95
CA ARG A 87 -0.38 10.83 -8.36
C ARG A 87 -0.56 10.19 -6.98
N GLU A 88 0.32 9.26 -6.63
CA GLU A 88 0.24 8.52 -5.38
C GLU A 88 0.45 9.48 -4.20
N ASN A 89 -0.58 9.67 -3.41
CA ASN A 89 -0.57 10.51 -2.22
C ASN A 89 -0.34 9.69 -0.94
N GLY A 90 -0.17 8.37 -1.05
CA GLY A 90 0.04 7.49 0.08
C GLY A 90 -1.24 7.17 0.85
N ILE A 91 -2.42 7.36 0.24
CA ILE A 91 -3.72 7.01 0.81
C ILE A 91 -4.28 5.81 0.05
N PHE A 92 -4.30 4.66 0.72
CA PHE A 92 -4.75 3.39 0.16
C PHE A 92 -6.08 3.00 0.78
N CYS A 93 -7.17 3.11 0.01
CA CYS A 93 -8.49 2.80 0.50
C CYS A 93 -9.46 2.26 -0.57
N ARG A 94 -10.58 1.69 -0.11
CA ARG A 94 -11.72 1.35 -0.97
C ARG A 94 -12.60 2.59 -1.17
N TYR A 95 -12.22 3.46 -2.12
CA TYR A 95 -12.90 4.74 -2.38
C TYR A 95 -14.43 4.66 -2.58
N ASP A 96 -15.00 3.50 -2.89
CA ASP A 96 -16.43 3.36 -3.22
C ASP A 96 -17.38 3.17 -2.02
N GLY A 97 -16.89 3.05 -0.77
CA GLY A 97 -17.74 2.62 0.37
C GLY A 97 -17.61 3.40 1.67
N GLY A 98 -16.78 4.44 1.72
CA GLY A 98 -16.28 4.96 3.00
C GLY A 98 -15.41 3.90 3.72
N PHE A 99 -14.88 4.25 4.88
CA PHE A 99 -14.11 3.31 5.71
C PHE A 99 -14.20 3.69 7.18
N THR A 100 -13.94 2.72 8.05
CA THR A 100 -13.86 2.91 9.49
C THR A 100 -12.44 2.65 9.95
N ILE A 101 -11.91 3.50 10.81
CA ILE A 101 -10.62 3.34 11.49
C ILE A 101 -10.81 3.27 13.01
N ARG A 102 -9.82 2.73 13.71
CA ARG A 102 -9.81 2.67 15.18
C ARG A 102 -8.70 3.51 15.76
N CYS A 103 -9.04 4.22 16.84
CA CYS A 103 -8.07 4.94 17.65
C CYS A 103 -7.00 3.97 18.18
N PRO A 104 -5.71 4.26 17.99
CA PRO A 104 -4.63 3.42 18.50
C PRO A 104 -4.73 3.16 20.01
N ASP A 105 -5.16 4.16 20.78
CA ASP A 105 -5.16 4.10 22.24
C ASP A 105 -6.41 3.43 22.82
N CYS A 106 -7.59 3.95 22.49
CA CYS A 106 -8.84 3.52 23.10
C CYS A 106 -9.68 2.59 22.21
N GLN A 107 -9.23 2.32 20.98
CA GLN A 107 -9.90 1.46 20.00
C GLN A 107 -11.30 1.94 19.56
N ALA A 108 -11.70 3.16 19.95
CA ALA A 108 -12.93 3.78 19.47
C ALA A 108 -12.91 3.90 17.94
N ALA A 109 -14.05 3.59 17.34
CA ALA A 109 -14.23 3.64 15.89
C ALA A 109 -14.50 5.08 15.43
N LEU A 110 -13.95 5.43 14.28
CA LEU A 110 -14.22 6.67 13.56
C LEU A 110 -14.44 6.33 12.09
N SER A 111 -15.59 6.69 11.53
CA SER A 111 -15.94 6.39 10.15
C SER A 111 -15.93 7.65 9.31
N LEU A 112 -15.31 7.59 8.13
CA LEU A 112 -15.34 8.70 7.17
C LEU A 112 -16.77 8.92 6.67
N GLY A 113 -17.24 10.18 6.69
CA GLY A 113 -18.57 10.57 6.20
C GLY A 113 -19.71 10.40 7.21
N GLU A 114 -19.41 10.00 8.45
CA GLU A 114 -20.37 10.04 9.57
C GLU A 114 -20.25 11.37 10.35
N GLU A 115 -21.32 11.73 11.09
CA GLU A 115 -21.31 12.91 11.95
C GLU A 115 -20.18 12.81 13.00
N GLY A 116 -19.34 13.85 13.09
CA GLY A 116 -18.17 13.87 13.98
C GLY A 116 -16.87 13.33 13.35
N SER A 117 -16.85 13.09 12.03
CA SER A 117 -15.65 12.67 11.30
C SER A 117 -14.76 13.82 10.79
N ASP A 118 -15.09 15.08 11.11
CA ASP A 118 -14.34 16.29 10.71
C ASP A 118 -12.83 16.16 10.97
N ALA A 119 -12.44 15.64 12.13
CA ALA A 119 -11.03 15.46 12.50
C ALA A 119 -10.28 14.46 11.58
N LEU A 120 -10.99 13.46 11.04
CA LEU A 120 -10.43 12.53 10.07
C LEU A 120 -10.35 13.15 8.68
N GLU A 121 -11.41 13.86 8.25
CA GLU A 121 -11.44 14.55 6.95
C GLU A 121 -10.32 15.59 6.85
N GLU A 122 -10.13 16.40 7.89
CA GLU A 122 -9.03 17.36 7.98
C GLU A 122 -7.66 16.68 7.94
N ALA A 123 -7.47 15.59 8.69
CA ALA A 123 -6.20 14.86 8.71
C ALA A 123 -5.85 14.26 7.33
N LEU A 124 -6.83 13.80 6.56
CA LEU A 124 -6.62 13.29 5.20
C LEU A 124 -6.20 14.40 4.22
N VAL A 125 -6.77 15.60 4.36
CA VAL A 125 -6.34 16.78 3.60
C VAL A 125 -4.91 17.15 3.98
N VAL A 126 -4.60 17.25 5.27
CA VAL A 126 -3.25 17.56 5.76
C VAL A 126 -2.25 16.51 5.31
N TRP A 127 -2.61 15.23 5.27
CA TRP A 127 -1.73 14.16 4.78
C TRP A 127 -1.25 14.41 3.35
N CYS A 128 -2.10 14.94 2.46
CA CYS A 128 -1.70 15.21 1.09
C CYS A 128 -0.60 16.29 0.97
N ASP A 129 -0.61 17.27 1.88
CA ASP A 129 0.30 18.42 1.83
C ASP A 129 1.52 18.26 2.76
N ALA A 130 1.28 17.84 4.00
CA ALA A 130 2.27 17.72 5.07
C ALA A 130 2.02 16.44 5.92
N PRO A 131 2.39 15.25 5.41
CA PRO A 131 2.15 13.96 6.07
C PRO A 131 2.58 13.89 7.53
N ASP A 132 3.75 14.44 7.86
CA ASP A 132 4.31 14.44 9.22
C ASP A 132 3.49 15.28 10.22
N SER A 133 2.60 16.12 9.70
CA SER A 133 1.68 16.97 10.48
C SER A 133 0.24 16.45 10.48
N ALA A 134 -0.03 15.29 9.86
CA ALA A 134 -1.36 14.71 9.82
C ALA A 134 -1.67 13.91 11.10
N TYR A 135 -2.43 14.54 12.01
CA TYR A 135 -2.88 13.94 13.26
C TYR A 135 -4.40 13.92 13.34
N VAL A 136 -4.95 12.88 13.96
CA VAL A 136 -6.39 12.76 14.25
C VAL A 136 -6.59 12.87 15.77
N ALA A 137 -7.48 13.76 16.18
CA ALA A 137 -7.94 13.84 17.55
C ALA A 137 -9.07 12.81 17.77
N CYS A 138 -8.86 11.85 18.68
CA CYS A 138 -9.89 10.86 18.98
C CYS A 138 -11.06 11.51 19.74
N PRO A 139 -12.31 11.42 19.26
CA PRO A 139 -13.46 12.02 19.95
C PRO A 139 -13.79 11.34 21.29
N SER A 140 -13.32 10.11 21.50
CA SER A 140 -13.62 9.34 22.73
C SER A 140 -12.60 9.54 23.85
N CYS A 141 -11.30 9.58 23.55
CA CYS A 141 -10.24 9.72 24.56
C CYS A 141 -9.44 11.03 24.47
N ALA A 142 -9.75 11.89 23.49
CA ALA A 142 -9.08 13.16 23.22
C ALA A 142 -7.57 13.08 22.92
N THR A 143 -7.00 11.88 22.73
CA THR A 143 -5.60 11.76 22.30
C THR A 143 -5.46 12.17 20.84
N TRP A 144 -4.37 12.89 20.55
CA TRP A 144 -3.90 13.19 19.21
C TRP A 144 -2.89 12.14 18.78
N THR A 145 -3.18 11.42 17.71
CA THR A 145 -2.27 10.39 17.19
C THR A 145 -2.05 10.56 15.69
N PRO A 146 -0.84 10.26 15.18
CA PRO A 146 -0.53 10.33 13.75
C PRO A 146 -1.50 9.48 12.93
N LEU A 147 -1.96 10.00 11.78
CA LEU A 147 -2.93 9.31 10.92
C LEU A 147 -2.47 7.90 10.51
N HIS A 148 -1.18 7.72 10.21
CA HIS A 148 -0.59 6.44 9.81
C HIS A 148 -0.59 5.37 10.91
N HIS A 149 -0.90 5.71 12.16
CA HIS A 149 -1.11 4.74 13.25
C HIS A 149 -2.54 4.21 13.31
N TRP A 150 -3.51 4.89 12.70
CA TRP A 150 -4.90 4.45 12.71
C TRP A 150 -5.07 3.25 11.77
N ARG A 151 -5.86 2.27 12.19
CA ARG A 151 -6.05 1.01 11.47
C ARG A 151 -7.51 0.76 11.18
N SER A 152 -7.82 0.32 9.96
CA SER A 152 -9.14 -0.20 9.65
C SER A 152 -9.30 -1.64 10.15
N PRO A 153 -10.35 -1.96 10.94
CA PRO A 153 -10.65 -3.34 11.32
C PRO A 153 -11.13 -4.18 10.13
N SER A 154 -11.58 -3.53 9.06
CA SER A 154 -12.04 -4.18 7.83
C SER A 154 -10.93 -4.37 6.80
N HIS A 155 -9.71 -3.90 7.09
CA HIS A 155 -8.59 -3.90 6.15
C HIS A 155 -8.92 -3.20 4.83
N ASP A 156 -9.60 -2.06 4.88
CA ASP A 156 -10.02 -1.28 3.71
C ASP A 156 -9.42 0.13 3.65
N PHE A 157 -8.51 0.45 4.59
CA PHE A 157 -7.82 1.73 4.66
C PHE A 157 -6.45 1.60 5.35
N ALA A 158 -5.45 2.26 4.78
CA ALA A 158 -4.17 2.60 5.41
C ALA A 158 -3.54 3.82 4.72
N VAL A 159 -2.65 4.52 5.43
CA VAL A 159 -1.78 5.53 4.84
C VAL A 159 -0.32 5.20 5.09
N GLY A 160 0.53 5.52 4.13
CA GLY A 160 1.97 5.26 4.18
C GLY A 160 2.68 5.76 2.94
N HIS A 161 4.01 5.88 3.01
CA HIS A 161 4.79 6.47 1.92
C HIS A 161 5.24 5.46 0.88
N PHE A 162 5.29 4.19 1.26
CA PHE A 162 5.63 3.08 0.38
C PHE A 162 4.55 2.00 0.45
N ALA A 163 4.17 1.47 -0.71
CA ALA A 163 3.27 0.34 -0.77
C ALA A 163 3.55 -0.60 -1.94
N ILE A 164 3.14 -1.85 -1.76
CA ILE A 164 3.20 -2.91 -2.76
C ILE A 164 1.77 -3.34 -3.07
N THR A 165 1.32 -3.11 -4.30
CA THR A 165 0.00 -3.59 -4.75
C THR A 165 0.16 -4.92 -5.48
N LEU A 166 -0.59 -5.94 -5.04
CA LEU A 166 -0.58 -7.27 -5.60
C LEU A 166 -1.89 -7.48 -6.37
N TYR A 167 -1.78 -7.71 -7.67
CA TYR A 167 -2.94 -7.86 -8.56
C TYR A 167 -3.22 -9.33 -8.86
N GLY A 168 -4.48 -9.75 -8.69
CA GLY A 168 -4.98 -11.05 -9.16
C GLY A 168 -5.65 -11.90 -8.08
N ALA A 169 -5.31 -11.70 -6.80
CA ALA A 169 -5.92 -12.42 -5.69
C ALA A 169 -5.91 -11.59 -4.39
N HIS A 170 -6.94 -11.79 -3.55
CA HIS A 170 -6.92 -11.35 -2.15
C HIS A 170 -6.14 -12.36 -1.31
N LEU A 171 -4.97 -11.97 -0.80
CA LEU A 171 -4.13 -12.84 0.02
C LEU A 171 -4.50 -12.74 1.50
N LYS A 172 -5.75 -13.11 1.82
CA LYS A 172 -6.27 -13.12 3.20
C LYS A 172 -5.43 -13.95 4.18
N GLY A 173 -4.70 -14.94 3.66
CA GLY A 173 -3.74 -15.74 4.43
C GLY A 173 -2.60 -14.93 5.08
N LEU A 174 -2.35 -13.69 4.64
CA LEU A 174 -1.42 -12.76 5.31
C LEU A 174 -1.85 -12.42 6.75
N LEU A 175 -3.13 -12.60 7.08
CA LEU A 175 -3.70 -12.31 8.40
C LEU A 175 -3.75 -13.53 9.36
N GLY A 176 -3.22 -14.70 8.96
CA GLY A 176 -2.97 -15.85 9.85
C GLY A 176 -4.01 -16.99 9.83
N GLY A 177 -3.95 -17.88 8.82
CA GLY A 177 -4.89 -19.03 8.77
C GLY A 177 -4.47 -20.26 7.94
N ASN A 178 -3.69 -20.11 6.87
CA ASN A 178 -2.93 -21.19 6.22
C ASN A 178 -1.99 -20.57 5.18
N GLU A 179 -0.69 -20.78 5.36
CA GLU A 179 0.30 -19.72 5.15
C GLU A 179 1.21 -19.92 3.94
N TYR A 180 0.99 -20.93 3.09
CA TYR A 180 1.96 -21.21 2.02
C TYR A 180 2.12 -20.03 1.05
N ALA A 181 1.02 -19.56 0.45
CA ALA A 181 1.08 -18.43 -0.49
C ALA A 181 1.53 -17.12 0.18
N ALA A 182 1.16 -16.93 1.45
CA ALA A 182 1.56 -15.76 2.24
C ALA A 182 3.06 -15.78 2.58
N THR A 183 3.59 -16.93 3.00
CA THR A 183 5.01 -17.14 3.31
C THR A 183 5.87 -17.09 2.07
N LEU A 184 5.42 -17.72 0.98
CA LEU A 184 6.09 -17.63 -0.32
C LEU A 184 6.18 -16.18 -0.79
N LEU A 185 5.08 -15.42 -0.70
CA LEU A 185 5.07 -14.01 -1.01
C LEU A 185 6.06 -13.23 -0.15
N ARG A 186 6.03 -13.38 1.18
CA ARG A 186 6.95 -12.69 2.10
C ARG A 186 8.41 -12.99 1.76
N HIS A 187 8.73 -14.25 1.51
CA HIS A 187 10.06 -14.65 1.06
C HIS A 187 10.44 -13.97 -0.27
N ARG A 188 9.49 -13.83 -1.20
CA ARG A 188 9.75 -13.26 -2.53
C ARG A 188 9.89 -11.74 -2.53
N LEU A 189 9.17 -11.04 -1.66
CA LEU A 189 9.29 -9.59 -1.52
C LEU A 189 10.52 -9.17 -0.71
N GLY A 190 11.22 -10.12 -0.09
CA GLY A 190 12.32 -9.85 0.84
C GLY A 190 11.79 -9.45 2.22
N ASP A 191 12.59 -9.68 3.26
CA ASP A 191 12.30 -9.21 4.62
C ASP A 191 12.54 -7.68 4.68
N ILE A 192 11.66 -6.93 4.03
CA ILE A 192 11.56 -5.49 4.17
C ILE A 192 10.96 -5.30 5.56
N ALA A 193 11.83 -5.24 6.56
CA ALA A 193 11.49 -5.29 7.97
C ALA A 193 10.47 -4.20 8.37
N GLY A 194 9.20 -4.58 8.34
CA GLY A 194 8.05 -3.80 8.79
C GLY A 194 6.79 -4.65 8.63
N ASP A 195 5.99 -4.81 9.69
CA ASP A 195 4.68 -5.44 9.57
C ASP A 195 3.79 -4.54 8.68
N TYR A 196 3.76 -4.83 7.37
CA TYR A 196 2.92 -4.11 6.42
C TYR A 196 1.46 -4.12 6.87
N THR A 197 0.82 -2.96 6.79
CA THR A 197 -0.63 -2.89 6.94
C THR A 197 -1.27 -3.42 5.67
N VAL A 198 -2.08 -4.47 5.82
CA VAL A 198 -2.78 -5.09 4.69
C VAL A 198 -4.09 -4.36 4.42
N VAL A 199 -4.29 -3.96 3.16
CA VAL A 199 -5.54 -3.40 2.64
C VAL A 199 -6.05 -4.28 1.49
N PHE A 200 -7.30 -4.71 1.55
CA PHE A 200 -7.99 -5.40 0.46
C PHE A 200 -8.85 -4.38 -0.30
N ALA A 201 -8.48 -4.13 -1.55
CA ALA A 201 -9.23 -3.25 -2.45
C ALA A 201 -9.72 -4.05 -3.67
N LYS A 202 -10.78 -3.53 -4.32
CA LYS A 202 -11.38 -3.95 -5.61
C LYS A 202 -11.64 -5.46 -5.84
N ALA A 203 -12.67 -5.76 -6.62
CA ALA A 203 -12.93 -7.00 -7.39
C ALA A 203 -13.84 -6.61 -8.56
#